data_AF-A0A2G5UF41-F1
#
_entry.id   AF-A0A2G5UF41-F1
#
_cell.length_a   1.000
_cell.length_b   1.000
_cell.length_c   1.000
_cell.angle_alpha   90.00
_cell.angle_beta   90.00
_cell.angle_gamma   90.00
#
_symmetry.space_group_name_H-M   'P 1'
#
loop_
_entity.id
_entity.type
_entity.pdbx_description
1 polymer ?
#
loop_
_entity_poly.entity_id
_entity_poly.type
_entity_poly.pdbx_seq_one_letter_code
_entity_poly.pdbx_strand_id
1 'polypeptide(L)'
;MSFITAFGDRVFVASGDLIRTFRIGDDEGMTPLISWSELNPERIQKPSFEAEKDLKAVDKRVILCLAHSNMIAAHGRRLVAVGTNEKQIHVFEYFIDNNSKIVKAEHIVTSVVPKAPTAIVFDREDAYVVVGDRSGDVHRFSVLNGSAIEMAGAISMILDVAFSPDGKRLLMADRDEKTYVIDAYCLGHTEYVKTLAIQDNDTVWSSGGDKNLHMWSIANCSKPRRTIDLSEWEAPVRKISINVAHKKIAVLFEKKDKMIVVDLETDPAATQSVTILNESECLDVTSTGHYFIVLGRSTITVINLLTMLQATFPIDDELNAVLSATKDAVDNLFKNVTHNNQLEYEKRKAEKFEQIEQKRRRLNNQEPSTS
;
A
#
# COMPACT_ATOMS: atom_id res chain seq x y z
N MET A 1 13.47 -2.20 3.09
CA MET A 1 12.23 -2.63 2.41
C MET A 1 12.37 -2.24 0.95
N SER A 2 11.64 -2.92 0.07
CA SER A 2 11.72 -2.74 -1.37
C SER A 2 10.31 -2.62 -1.93
N PHE A 3 10.12 -1.73 -2.88
CA PHE A 3 8.80 -1.32 -3.36
C PHE A 3 8.77 -1.28 -4.88
N ILE A 4 7.64 -1.66 -5.45
CA ILE A 4 7.33 -1.47 -6.86
C ILE A 4 5.96 -0.80 -7.01
N THR A 5 5.88 0.20 -7.86
CA THR A 5 4.61 0.86 -8.21
C THR A 5 4.61 1.20 -9.69
N ALA A 6 3.42 1.30 -10.29
CA ALA A 6 3.30 1.55 -11.71
C ALA A 6 2.12 2.48 -12.01
N PHE A 7 2.23 3.18 -13.12
CA PHE A 7 1.16 3.98 -13.69
C PHE A 7 1.30 4.05 -15.20
N GLY A 8 0.26 3.62 -15.92
CA GLY A 8 0.32 3.50 -17.37
C GLY A 8 1.42 2.51 -17.80
N ASP A 9 2.29 2.93 -18.70
CA ASP A 9 3.40 2.11 -19.18
C ASP A 9 4.65 2.17 -18.28
N ARG A 10 4.64 2.98 -17.21
CA ARG A 10 5.81 3.28 -16.41
C ARG A 10 5.78 2.59 -15.06
N VAL A 11 6.95 2.11 -14.67
CA VAL A 11 7.17 1.40 -13.41
C VAL A 11 8.30 2.08 -12.65
N PHE A 12 8.15 2.11 -11.33
CA PHE A 12 9.14 2.59 -10.39
C PHE A 12 9.47 1.50 -9.40
N VAL A 13 10.76 1.32 -9.16
CA VAL A 13 11.30 0.42 -8.14
C VAL A 13 12.10 1.25 -7.16
N ALA A 14 11.88 1.07 -5.87
CA ALA A 14 12.67 1.71 -4.83
C ALA A 14 13.18 0.69 -3.81
N SER A 15 14.45 0.81 -3.44
CA SER A 15 15.05 0.06 -2.34
C SER A 15 16.28 0.78 -1.81
N GLY A 16 16.51 0.71 -0.49
CA GLY A 16 17.56 1.52 0.13
C GLY A 16 17.33 2.99 -0.14
N ASP A 17 18.31 3.68 -0.70
CA ASP A 17 18.25 5.07 -1.17
C ASP A 17 18.08 5.19 -2.70
N LEU A 18 17.88 4.07 -3.40
CA LEU A 18 17.78 4.03 -4.85
C LEU A 18 16.33 4.07 -5.32
N ILE A 19 16.11 4.81 -6.40
CA ILE A 19 14.88 4.75 -7.20
C ILE A 19 15.31 4.49 -8.64
N ARG A 20 14.74 3.45 -9.24
CA ARG A 20 14.84 3.15 -10.67
C ARG A 20 13.49 3.30 -11.33
N THR A 21 13.49 3.69 -12.59
CA THR A 21 12.30 3.67 -13.41
C THR A 21 12.57 3.07 -14.77
N PHE A 22 11.58 2.38 -15.31
CA PHE A 22 11.58 1.85 -16.65
C PHE A 22 10.16 1.93 -17.22
N ARG A 23 10.08 1.79 -18.54
CA ARG A 23 8.85 1.64 -19.30
C ARG A 23 8.71 0.21 -19.80
N ILE A 24 7.49 -0.30 -19.78
CA ILE A 24 7.06 -1.52 -20.46
C ILE A 24 6.54 -1.13 -21.84
N GLY A 25 7.11 -1.72 -22.89
CA GLY A 25 6.65 -1.60 -24.26
C GLY A 25 5.48 -2.53 -24.56
N ASP A 26 4.83 -2.31 -25.70
CA ASP A 26 3.64 -3.05 -26.11
C ASP A 26 3.93 -4.55 -26.38
N ASP A 27 5.18 -4.88 -26.73
CA ASP A 27 5.67 -6.26 -26.96
C ASP A 27 6.22 -6.93 -25.68
N GLU A 28 5.77 -6.50 -24.50
CA GLU A 28 6.30 -6.95 -23.19
C GLU A 28 7.77 -6.56 -22.94
N GLY A 29 8.42 -5.84 -23.86
CA GLY A 29 9.82 -5.43 -23.76
C GLY A 29 10.04 -4.33 -22.71
N MET A 30 11.11 -4.47 -21.93
CA MET A 30 11.50 -3.46 -20.94
C MET A 30 12.55 -2.50 -21.51
N THR A 31 12.34 -1.19 -21.32
CA THR A 31 13.42 -0.21 -21.52
C THR A 31 14.50 -0.34 -20.43
N PRO A 32 15.76 0.08 -20.67
CA PRO A 32 16.78 0.07 -19.63
C PRO A 32 16.35 0.85 -18.39
N LEU A 33 16.76 0.37 -17.22
CA LEU A 33 16.54 1.05 -15.94
C LEU A 33 17.23 2.41 -15.96
N ILE A 34 16.47 3.46 -15.65
CA ILE A 34 16.96 4.81 -15.49
C ILE A 34 17.08 5.10 -14.00
N SER A 35 18.25 5.57 -13.55
CA SER A 35 18.41 6.02 -12.17
C SER A 35 17.72 7.36 -11.97
N TRP A 36 16.93 7.49 -10.91
CA TRP A 36 16.28 8.76 -10.58
C TRP A 36 17.28 9.91 -10.37
N SER A 37 18.49 9.60 -9.90
CA SER A 37 19.58 10.58 -9.75
C SER A 37 20.07 11.16 -11.08
N GLU A 38 19.86 10.47 -12.20
CA GLU A 38 20.17 10.97 -13.55
C GLU A 38 19.10 11.96 -14.03
N LEU A 39 17.87 11.82 -13.53
CA LEU A 39 16.71 12.64 -13.92
C LEU A 39 16.58 13.90 -13.06
N ASN A 40 17.00 13.80 -11.80
CA ASN A 40 17.09 14.91 -10.87
C ASN A 40 18.42 14.80 -10.08
N PRO A 41 19.48 15.51 -10.50
CA PRO A 41 20.80 15.41 -9.88
C PRO A 41 20.85 16.03 -8.47
N GLU A 42 19.88 16.90 -8.15
CA GLU A 42 19.66 17.37 -6.79
C GLU A 42 18.93 16.26 -6.02
N ARG A 43 19.69 15.20 -5.64
CA ARG A 43 19.28 14.19 -4.66
C ARG A 43 18.40 14.85 -3.63
N ILE A 44 17.20 14.29 -3.39
CA ILE A 44 16.24 14.66 -2.32
C ILE A 44 16.74 15.88 -1.54
N GLN A 45 16.55 17.08 -2.10
CA GLN A 45 17.22 18.27 -1.60
C GLN A 45 16.93 18.40 -0.11
N LYS A 46 17.99 18.65 0.67
CA LYS A 46 17.85 19.09 2.06
C LYS A 46 17.04 20.40 1.99
N PRO A 47 15.79 20.46 2.45
CA PRO A 47 15.10 21.73 2.45
C PRO A 47 15.87 22.67 3.38
N SER A 48 15.88 23.96 3.07
CA SER A 48 16.38 25.04 3.94
C SER A 48 15.44 25.25 5.14
N PHE A 49 15.00 24.17 5.77
CA PHE A 49 13.94 24.16 6.77
C PHE A 49 14.54 24.17 8.17
N GLU A 50 14.16 25.15 8.97
CA GLU A 50 14.62 25.37 10.35
C GLU A 50 14.12 24.31 11.36
N ALA A 51 13.56 23.17 10.91
CA ALA A 51 13.16 22.06 11.79
C ALA A 51 14.33 21.14 12.19
N GLU A 52 15.57 21.60 12.07
CA GLU A 52 16.78 20.83 12.43
C GLU A 52 16.91 20.54 13.94
N LYS A 53 16.09 21.14 14.82
CA LYS A 53 16.26 20.95 16.26
C LYS A 53 15.83 19.57 16.80
N ASP A 54 14.95 18.84 16.09
CA ASP A 54 14.36 17.58 16.62
C ASP A 54 14.54 16.34 15.72
N LEU A 55 15.17 16.47 14.56
CA LEU A 55 15.42 15.34 13.67
C LEU A 55 16.82 14.76 13.94
N LYS A 56 16.86 13.52 14.47
CA LYS A 56 18.11 12.78 14.63
C LYS A 56 18.75 12.59 13.24
N ALA A 57 20.02 12.97 13.09
CA ALA A 57 20.81 12.60 11.94
C ALA A 57 20.79 11.07 11.78
N VAL A 58 20.52 10.59 10.58
CA VAL A 58 20.50 9.16 10.26
C VAL A 58 21.72 8.84 9.41
N ASP A 59 22.48 7.80 9.79
CA ASP A 59 23.74 7.44 9.11
C ASP A 59 23.54 7.04 7.65
N LYS A 60 22.38 6.44 7.32
CA LYS A 60 22.00 6.08 5.95
C LYS A 60 20.52 6.38 5.70
N ARG A 61 20.24 7.15 4.66
CA ARG A 61 18.87 7.39 4.17
C ARG A 61 18.31 6.12 3.55
N VAL A 62 17.06 5.81 3.86
CA VAL A 62 16.35 4.64 3.33
C VAL A 62 14.91 5.01 3.05
N ILE A 63 14.42 4.62 1.88
CA ILE A 63 13.04 4.70 1.45
C ILE A 63 12.25 3.62 2.18
N LEU A 64 11.13 4.03 2.77
CA LEU A 64 10.24 3.20 3.58
C LEU A 64 8.86 2.99 2.95
N CYS A 65 8.50 3.80 1.97
CA CYS A 65 7.29 3.63 1.17
C CYS A 65 7.40 4.47 -0.10
N LEU A 66 6.69 4.06 -1.14
CA LEU A 66 6.69 4.67 -2.47
C LEU A 66 5.26 4.67 -3.01
N ALA A 67 4.82 5.80 -3.57
CA ALA A 67 3.57 5.89 -4.31
C ALA A 67 3.79 6.63 -5.63
N HIS A 68 3.04 6.20 -6.64
CA HIS A 68 2.88 6.94 -7.88
C HIS A 68 1.50 7.62 -7.90
N SER A 69 1.40 8.73 -8.61
CA SER A 69 0.12 9.39 -8.92
C SER A 69 -0.89 8.43 -9.53
N ASN A 70 -2.16 8.59 -9.18
CA ASN A 70 -3.25 7.69 -9.58
C ASN A 70 -3.97 8.16 -10.85
N MET A 71 -3.70 9.37 -11.33
CA MET A 71 -4.30 9.89 -12.55
C MET A 71 -3.30 10.69 -13.40
N ILE A 72 -3.68 10.90 -14.66
CA ILE A 72 -3.05 11.92 -15.50
C ILE A 72 -3.79 13.23 -15.17
N ALA A 73 -3.19 14.10 -14.36
CA ALA A 73 -3.79 15.39 -14.06
C ALA A 73 -3.80 16.29 -15.31
N ALA A 74 -4.50 17.44 -15.22
CA ALA A 74 -4.46 18.46 -16.26
C ALA A 74 -2.99 18.79 -16.64
N HIS A 75 -2.71 18.89 -17.95
CA HIS A 75 -1.38 19.08 -18.53
C HIS A 75 -0.40 17.89 -18.44
N GLY A 76 -0.85 16.69 -18.10
CA GLY A 76 0.01 15.51 -18.13
C GLY A 76 0.98 15.41 -16.96
N ARG A 77 0.68 16.11 -15.86
CA ARG A 77 1.41 16.09 -14.59
C ARG A 77 1.46 14.68 -14.01
N ARG A 78 2.65 14.26 -13.57
CA ARG A 78 2.91 12.93 -13.01
C ARG A 78 3.76 13.07 -11.77
N LEU A 79 3.33 12.42 -10.69
CA LEU A 79 3.95 12.58 -9.38
C LEU A 79 4.44 11.25 -8.83
N VAL A 80 5.55 11.32 -8.08
CA VAL A 80 6.07 10.22 -7.29
C VAL A 80 6.30 10.75 -5.88
N ALA A 81 5.79 10.04 -4.88
CA ALA A 81 6.01 10.36 -3.48
C ALA A 81 6.80 9.24 -2.79
N VAL A 82 7.76 9.62 -1.95
CA VAL A 82 8.55 8.69 -1.15
C VAL A 82 8.57 9.11 0.31
N GLY A 83 8.40 8.14 1.19
CA GLY A 83 8.65 8.31 2.62
C GLY A 83 10.02 7.75 3.02
N THR A 84 10.72 8.42 3.93
CA THR A 84 12.08 8.05 4.35
C THR A 84 12.19 7.80 5.84
N ASN A 85 13.25 7.09 6.24
CA ASN A 85 13.59 6.86 7.64
C ASN A 85 13.99 8.11 8.43
N GLU A 86 14.18 9.25 7.76
CA GLU A 86 14.33 10.58 8.37
C GLU A 86 12.97 11.18 8.77
N LYS A 87 11.88 10.42 8.64
CA LYS A 87 10.51 10.87 8.89
C LYS A 87 10.10 12.01 7.95
N GLN A 88 10.56 11.92 6.71
CA GLN A 88 10.26 12.89 5.68
C GLN A 88 9.49 12.24 4.55
N ILE A 89 8.68 13.06 3.90
CA ILE A 89 7.91 12.73 2.71
C ILE A 89 8.37 13.69 1.63
N HIS A 90 8.82 13.15 0.51
CA HIS A 90 9.26 13.94 -0.63
C HIS A 90 8.33 13.66 -1.78
N VAL A 91 7.83 14.72 -2.41
CA VAL A 91 7.02 14.63 -3.62
C VAL A 91 7.82 15.20 -4.77
N PHE A 92 7.87 14.44 -5.84
CA PHE A 92 8.52 14.83 -7.09
C PHE A 92 7.51 14.88 -8.22
N GLU A 93 7.75 15.76 -9.16
CA GLU A 93 7.04 15.84 -10.43
C GLU A 93 7.98 15.45 -11.55
N TYR A 94 7.50 14.69 -12.52
CA TYR A 94 8.28 14.35 -13.69
C TYR A 94 7.49 14.54 -14.97
N PHE A 95 8.23 14.87 -16.02
CA PHE A 95 7.69 15.22 -17.33
C PHE A 95 8.16 14.21 -18.36
N ILE A 96 7.26 13.87 -19.28
CA ILE A 96 7.57 13.00 -20.41
C ILE A 96 7.43 13.75 -21.73
N ASP A 97 8.19 13.33 -22.73
CA ASP A 97 7.98 13.76 -24.12
C ASP A 97 6.90 12.93 -24.83
N ASN A 98 6.65 13.25 -26.11
CA ASN A 98 5.70 12.53 -26.96
C ASN A 98 6.06 11.05 -27.19
N ASN A 99 7.29 10.63 -26.86
CA ASN A 99 7.76 9.25 -26.99
C ASN A 99 7.72 8.51 -25.64
N SER A 100 7.07 9.08 -24.63
CA SER A 100 7.05 8.56 -23.26
C SER A 100 8.46 8.44 -22.65
N LYS A 101 9.43 9.26 -23.03
CA LYS A 101 10.73 9.34 -22.36
C LYS A 101 10.66 10.42 -21.27
N ILE A 102 11.23 10.14 -20.09
CA ILE A 102 11.35 11.17 -19.05
C ILE A 102 12.39 12.21 -19.51
N VAL A 103 11.98 13.46 -19.55
CA VAL A 103 12.84 14.58 -19.95
C VAL A 103 13.31 15.42 -18.76
N LYS A 104 12.55 15.40 -17.66
CA LYS A 104 12.85 16.19 -16.47
C LYS A 104 12.14 15.59 -15.26
N ALA A 105 12.78 15.64 -14.10
CA ALA A 105 12.16 15.42 -12.81
C ALA A 105 12.54 16.55 -11.84
N GLU A 106 11.59 17.01 -11.05
CA GLU A 106 11.74 18.13 -10.12
C GLU A 106 11.23 17.73 -8.73
N HIS A 107 11.90 18.21 -7.70
CA HIS A 107 11.42 18.08 -6.33
C HIS A 107 10.42 19.20 -6.04
N ILE A 108 9.22 18.85 -5.58
CA ILE A 108 8.12 19.78 -5.36
C ILE A 108 8.06 20.21 -3.90
N VAL A 109 7.99 19.24 -2.99
CA VAL A 109 7.80 19.54 -1.57
C VAL A 109 8.38 18.44 -0.68
N THR A 110 8.96 18.86 0.44
CA THR A 110 9.31 17.99 1.56
C THR A 110 8.41 18.31 2.74
N SER A 111 7.80 17.28 3.33
CA SER A 111 7.00 17.36 4.54
C SER A 111 7.59 16.46 5.63
N VAL A 112 7.36 16.79 6.90
CA VAL A 112 7.83 15.99 8.04
C VAL A 112 6.65 15.26 8.68
N VAL A 113 6.85 13.99 9.03
CA VAL A 113 5.89 13.16 9.77
C VAL A 113 6.37 12.88 11.20
N PRO A 114 5.47 12.67 12.17
CA PRO A 114 5.86 12.47 13.58
C PRO A 114 6.75 11.23 13.80
N LYS A 115 6.40 10.12 13.14
CA LYS A 115 7.18 8.88 13.13
C LYS A 115 7.52 8.45 11.71
N ALA A 116 8.34 7.40 11.61
CA ALA A 116 8.75 6.86 10.32
C ALA A 116 7.52 6.47 9.50
N PRO A 117 7.38 6.95 8.25
CA PRO A 117 6.27 6.60 7.39
C PRO A 117 6.36 5.12 7.02
N THR A 118 5.21 4.47 6.94
CA THR A 118 5.08 3.04 6.66
C THR A 118 4.23 2.78 5.42
N ALA A 119 3.27 3.65 5.14
CA ALA A 119 2.43 3.58 3.95
C ALA A 119 2.17 4.99 3.40
N ILE A 120 2.06 5.11 2.07
CA ILE A 120 1.89 6.38 1.37
C ILE A 120 1.00 6.18 0.15
N VAL A 121 0.11 7.14 -0.10
CA VAL A 121 -0.78 7.11 -1.27
C VAL A 121 -1.15 8.54 -1.67
N PHE A 122 -1.33 8.78 -2.96
CA PHE A 122 -1.96 10.02 -3.41
C PHE A 122 -3.48 9.95 -3.25
N ASP A 123 -4.12 11.08 -2.98
CA ASP A 123 -5.57 11.16 -3.08
C ASP A 123 -6.03 11.12 -4.54
N ARG A 124 -7.35 11.07 -4.75
CA ARG A 124 -7.95 10.89 -6.08
C ARG A 124 -7.46 11.90 -7.12
N GLU A 125 -7.22 13.14 -6.71
CA GLU A 125 -6.85 14.25 -7.60
C GLU A 125 -5.34 14.55 -7.58
N ASP A 126 -4.55 13.70 -6.91
CA ASP A 126 -3.11 13.87 -6.64
C ASP A 126 -2.73 15.25 -6.04
N ALA A 127 -3.71 15.95 -5.44
CA ALA A 127 -3.51 17.24 -4.80
C ALA A 127 -2.92 17.09 -3.40
N TYR A 128 -3.06 15.89 -2.82
CA TYR A 128 -2.56 15.56 -1.51
C TYR A 128 -1.93 14.18 -1.48
N VAL A 129 -0.97 14.02 -0.56
CA VAL A 129 -0.39 12.73 -0.19
C VAL A 129 -0.86 12.37 1.21
N VAL A 130 -1.40 11.17 1.37
CA VAL A 130 -1.76 10.60 2.66
C VAL A 130 -0.68 9.63 3.11
N VAL A 131 -0.31 9.72 4.38
CA VAL A 131 0.78 8.95 4.98
C VAL A 131 0.30 8.35 6.27
N GLY A 132 0.43 7.03 6.39
CA GLY A 132 0.38 6.33 7.67
C GLY A 132 1.78 6.15 8.24
N ASP A 133 1.91 6.24 9.56
CA ASP A 133 3.19 6.11 10.23
C ASP A 133 3.25 4.99 11.27
N ARG A 134 4.45 4.85 11.86
CA ARG A 134 4.74 3.82 12.84
C ARG A 134 4.05 4.01 14.20
N SER A 135 3.57 5.20 14.55
CA SER A 135 2.74 5.38 15.76
C SER A 135 1.28 5.01 15.54
N GLY A 136 0.85 4.88 14.29
CA GLY A 136 -0.56 4.69 13.96
C GLY A 136 -1.23 5.95 13.44
N ASP A 137 -0.50 7.06 13.31
CA ASP A 137 -1.07 8.32 12.91
C ASP A 137 -1.17 8.41 11.39
N VAL A 138 -2.27 8.99 10.89
CA VAL A 138 -2.49 9.20 9.46
C VAL A 138 -2.69 10.68 9.15
N HIS A 139 -1.78 11.19 8.32
CA HIS A 139 -1.70 12.59 7.96
C HIS A 139 -1.91 12.78 6.46
N ARG A 140 -2.54 13.90 6.09
CA ARG A 140 -2.70 14.35 4.71
C ARG A 140 -1.90 15.62 4.48
N PHE A 141 -1.00 15.59 3.52
CA PHE A 141 -0.11 16.69 3.15
C PHE A 141 -0.51 17.24 1.80
N SER A 142 -0.62 18.57 1.68
CA SER A 142 -0.81 19.20 0.38
C SER A 142 0.45 19.09 -0.46
N VAL A 143 0.32 18.62 -1.70
CA VAL A 143 1.42 18.59 -2.67
C VAL A 143 1.86 20.00 -3.05
N LEU A 144 0.98 21.01 -2.92
CA LEU A 144 1.26 22.38 -3.35
C LEU A 144 2.18 23.13 -2.39
N ASN A 145 1.98 22.97 -1.08
CA ASN A 145 2.64 23.80 -0.07
C ASN A 145 3.11 23.04 1.18
N GLY A 146 2.91 21.71 1.23
CA GLY A 146 3.35 20.87 2.35
C GLY A 146 2.48 20.99 3.61
N SER A 147 1.36 21.74 3.57
CA SER A 147 0.48 21.88 4.73
C SER A 147 -0.07 20.52 5.15
N ALA A 148 0.00 20.20 6.44
CA ALA A 148 -0.41 18.92 6.99
C ALA A 148 -1.73 19.02 7.76
N ILE A 149 -2.58 18.01 7.63
CA ILE A 149 -3.79 17.81 8.42
C ILE A 149 -3.79 16.38 8.94
N GLU A 150 -3.99 16.20 10.24
CA GLU A 150 -4.24 14.88 10.83
C GLU A 150 -5.64 14.39 10.39
N MET A 151 -5.71 13.19 9.81
CA MET A 151 -6.96 12.61 9.33
C MET A 151 -7.58 11.64 10.33
N ALA A 152 -6.76 10.75 10.89
CA ALA A 152 -7.16 9.67 11.77
C ALA A 152 -5.95 9.10 12.52
N GLY A 153 -6.22 8.32 13.56
CA GLY A 153 -5.19 7.59 14.30
C GLY A 153 -5.66 6.18 14.65
N ALA A 154 -4.79 5.21 14.43
CA ALA A 154 -4.90 3.85 14.95
C ALA A 154 -4.04 3.71 16.22
N ILE A 155 -4.34 2.72 17.05
CA ILE A 155 -3.57 2.44 18.28
C ILE A 155 -2.26 1.70 17.95
N SER A 156 -2.13 1.20 16.72
CA SER A 156 -1.02 0.39 16.26
C SER A 156 -0.45 0.91 14.95
N MET A 157 0.75 0.45 14.61
CA MET A 157 1.45 0.79 13.37
C MET A 157 0.53 0.60 12.15
N ILE A 158 0.42 1.63 11.31
CA ILE A 158 -0.22 1.51 10.00
C ILE A 158 0.67 0.69 9.09
N LEU A 159 0.11 -0.30 8.40
CA LEU A 159 0.81 -1.18 7.46
C LEU A 159 0.43 -0.89 6.00
N ASP A 160 -0.78 -0.42 5.74
CA ASP A 160 -1.20 0.02 4.41
C ASP A 160 -2.27 1.11 4.48
N VAL A 161 -2.36 1.94 3.43
CA VAL A 161 -3.42 2.93 3.25
C VAL A 161 -3.91 2.94 1.81
N ALA A 162 -5.21 3.10 1.59
CA ALA A 162 -5.79 3.16 0.26
C ALA A 162 -7.04 4.05 0.21
N PHE A 163 -7.27 4.71 -0.92
CA PHE A 163 -8.51 5.44 -1.16
C PHE A 163 -9.51 4.60 -1.96
N SER A 164 -10.80 4.77 -1.66
CA SER A 164 -11.86 4.36 -2.59
C SER A 164 -11.70 5.13 -3.92
N PRO A 165 -12.08 4.55 -5.07
CA PRO A 165 -11.90 5.21 -6.37
C PRO A 165 -12.64 6.55 -6.49
N ASP A 166 -13.75 6.72 -5.76
CA ASP A 166 -14.46 7.99 -5.67
C ASP A 166 -13.79 9.06 -4.79
N GLY A 167 -12.74 8.69 -4.04
CA GLY A 167 -11.98 9.55 -3.14
C GLY A 167 -12.66 9.86 -1.81
N LYS A 168 -13.82 9.24 -1.52
CA LYS A 168 -14.65 9.59 -0.34
C LYS A 168 -14.32 8.80 0.92
N ARG A 169 -13.55 7.73 0.80
CA ARG A 169 -13.20 6.84 1.90
C ARG A 169 -11.72 6.56 1.87
N LEU A 170 -11.08 6.73 3.02
CA LEU A 170 -9.73 6.25 3.29
C LEU A 170 -9.84 4.94 4.07
N LEU A 171 -9.09 3.96 3.62
CA LEU A 171 -8.92 2.65 4.24
C LEU A 171 -7.51 2.56 4.81
N MET A 172 -7.40 1.96 5.98
CA MET A 172 -6.15 1.82 6.74
C MET A 172 -6.07 0.40 7.25
N ALA A 173 -4.94 -0.27 7.04
CA ALA A 173 -4.64 -1.57 7.62
C ALA A 173 -3.62 -1.39 8.73
N ASP A 174 -3.86 -1.99 9.90
CA ASP A 174 -2.98 -1.87 11.05
C ASP A 174 -2.39 -3.22 11.50
N ARG A 175 -1.37 -3.16 12.34
CA ARG A 175 -0.70 -4.35 12.88
C ARG A 175 -1.60 -5.14 13.84
N ASP A 176 -2.59 -4.51 14.44
CA ASP A 176 -3.47 -5.07 15.47
C ASP A 176 -4.70 -5.79 14.89
N GLU A 177 -4.53 -6.39 13.70
CA GLU A 177 -5.48 -7.29 13.04
C GLU A 177 -6.73 -6.55 12.51
N LYS A 178 -6.67 -5.22 12.43
CA LYS A 178 -7.82 -4.40 12.02
C LYS A 178 -7.57 -3.76 10.67
N THR A 179 -8.58 -3.89 9.80
CA THR A 179 -8.76 -2.94 8.71
C THR A 179 -9.79 -1.91 9.14
N TYR A 180 -9.56 -0.66 8.78
CA TYR A 180 -10.36 0.48 9.19
C TYR A 180 -10.71 1.33 7.99
N VAL A 181 -12.00 1.58 7.80
CA VAL A 181 -12.49 2.73 7.03
C VAL A 181 -12.66 3.85 8.04
N ILE A 182 -12.40 5.13 7.70
CA ILE A 182 -12.47 6.27 8.65
C ILE A 182 -13.63 6.22 9.67
N ASP A 183 -14.79 5.66 9.29
CA ASP A 183 -15.97 5.58 10.15
C ASP A 183 -16.29 4.16 10.72
N ALA A 184 -15.56 3.09 10.34
CA ALA A 184 -15.88 1.71 10.73
C ALA A 184 -14.69 0.74 10.73
N TYR A 185 -14.72 -0.25 11.64
CA TYR A 185 -13.79 -1.37 11.65
C TYR A 185 -14.29 -2.55 10.85
N CYS A 186 -13.38 -3.17 10.11
CA CYS A 186 -13.61 -4.38 9.35
C CYS A 186 -12.96 -5.55 10.09
N LEU A 187 -13.81 -6.42 10.65
CA LEU A 187 -13.41 -7.43 11.62
C LEU A 187 -13.55 -8.82 11.02
N GLY A 188 -12.49 -9.61 11.12
CA GLY A 188 -12.47 -11.00 10.67
C GLY A 188 -11.06 -11.55 10.47
N HIS A 189 -10.08 -10.69 10.19
CA HIS A 189 -8.68 -11.13 10.24
C HIS A 189 -8.28 -11.54 11.65
N THR A 190 -7.53 -12.65 11.77
CA THR A 190 -7.07 -13.19 13.06
C THR A 190 -5.59 -12.87 13.35
N GLU A 191 -4.90 -12.26 12.39
CA GLU A 191 -3.53 -11.77 12.50
C GLU A 191 -3.40 -10.42 11.76
N TYR A 192 -2.22 -9.80 11.78
CA TYR A 192 -1.99 -8.48 11.21
C TYR A 192 -2.43 -8.39 9.74
N VAL A 193 -2.97 -7.23 9.35
CA VAL A 193 -3.35 -6.95 7.97
C VAL A 193 -2.24 -6.16 7.31
N LYS A 194 -1.56 -6.74 6.31
CA LYS A 194 -0.38 -6.13 5.71
C LYS A 194 -0.69 -5.30 4.47
N THR A 195 -1.74 -5.66 3.74
CA THR A 195 -1.96 -5.12 2.39
C THR A 195 -3.44 -5.01 2.06
N LEU A 196 -3.78 -3.95 1.33
CA LEU A 196 -5.11 -3.68 0.80
C LEU A 196 -5.08 -3.59 -0.73
N ALA A 197 -6.15 -4.00 -1.39
CA ALA A 197 -6.36 -3.80 -2.82
C ALA A 197 -7.81 -3.38 -3.10
N ILE A 198 -7.98 -2.22 -3.73
CA ILE A 198 -9.28 -1.61 -3.99
C ILE A 198 -9.79 -2.06 -5.35
N GLN A 199 -10.96 -2.68 -5.38
CA GLN A 199 -11.58 -3.14 -6.63
C GLN A 199 -12.53 -2.08 -7.20
N ASP A 200 -13.37 -1.50 -6.35
CA ASP A 200 -14.37 -0.50 -6.72
C ASP A 200 -14.76 0.35 -5.49
N ASN A 201 -15.81 1.17 -5.61
CA ASN A 201 -16.26 2.08 -4.54
C ASN A 201 -16.84 1.38 -3.31
N ASP A 202 -17.19 0.10 -3.41
CA ASP A 202 -17.73 -0.67 -2.30
C ASP A 202 -16.94 -1.96 -2.02
N THR A 203 -15.98 -2.35 -2.86
CA THR A 203 -15.26 -3.60 -2.69
C THR A 203 -13.77 -3.37 -2.46
N VAL A 204 -13.29 -3.86 -1.31
CA VAL A 204 -11.87 -3.91 -0.95
C VAL A 204 -11.46 -5.33 -0.60
N TRP A 205 -10.24 -5.68 -0.97
CA TRP A 205 -9.57 -6.90 -0.58
C TRP A 205 -8.48 -6.62 0.45
N SER A 206 -8.31 -7.52 1.41
CA SER A 206 -7.25 -7.42 2.41
C SER A 206 -6.64 -8.78 2.72
N SER A 207 -5.36 -8.77 3.11
CA SER A 207 -4.64 -9.98 3.49
C SER A 207 -3.42 -9.69 4.37
N GLY A 208 -2.91 -10.71 5.06
CA GLY A 208 -1.70 -10.60 5.87
C GLY A 208 -1.30 -11.90 6.58
N GLY A 209 -1.12 -11.83 7.90
CA GLY A 209 -0.56 -12.91 8.73
C GLY A 209 -1.38 -14.20 8.74
N ASP A 210 -2.71 -14.06 8.69
CA ASP A 210 -3.65 -15.17 8.83
C ASP A 210 -3.85 -15.99 7.57
N LYS A 211 -3.15 -15.64 6.49
CA LYS A 211 -3.13 -16.37 5.21
C LYS A 211 -4.52 -16.44 4.56
N ASN A 212 -5.42 -15.52 4.90
CA ASN A 212 -6.71 -15.37 4.24
C ASN A 212 -6.71 -14.16 3.32
N LEU A 213 -7.37 -14.28 2.19
CA LEU A 213 -7.74 -13.15 1.34
C LEU A 213 -9.22 -12.85 1.55
N HIS A 214 -9.51 -11.75 2.23
CA HIS A 214 -10.88 -11.33 2.55
C HIS A 214 -11.36 -10.24 1.59
N MET A 215 -12.61 -10.36 1.16
CA MET A 215 -13.35 -9.33 0.41
C MET A 215 -14.34 -8.65 1.33
N TRP A 216 -14.40 -7.33 1.33
CA TRP A 216 -15.29 -6.55 2.19
C TRP A 216 -16.18 -5.61 1.41
N SER A 217 -17.34 -5.28 1.99
CA SER A 217 -18.09 -4.08 1.61
C SER A 217 -17.51 -2.88 2.34
N ILE A 218 -17.09 -1.83 1.66
CA ILE A 218 -16.65 -0.57 2.28
C ILE A 218 -17.82 0.07 3.04
N ALA A 219 -19.04 -0.03 2.50
CA ALA A 219 -20.23 0.48 3.18
C ALA A 219 -20.62 -0.33 4.42
N ASN A 220 -20.34 -1.64 4.45
CA ASN A 220 -20.67 -2.52 5.57
C ASN A 220 -19.60 -3.60 5.78
N CYS A 221 -18.50 -3.23 6.44
CA CYS A 221 -17.37 -4.13 6.59
C CYS A 221 -17.38 -4.97 7.87
N SER A 222 -18.50 -5.09 8.58
CA SER A 222 -18.55 -5.83 9.86
C SER A 222 -18.18 -7.31 9.77
N LYS A 223 -18.23 -7.89 8.56
CA LYS A 223 -17.79 -9.25 8.24
C LYS A 223 -17.37 -9.33 6.77
N PRO A 224 -16.48 -10.25 6.40
CA PRO A 224 -16.10 -10.42 5.00
C PRO A 224 -17.29 -10.94 4.18
N ARG A 225 -17.44 -10.42 2.96
CA ARG A 225 -18.38 -10.92 1.94
C ARG A 225 -17.91 -12.26 1.36
N ARG A 226 -16.59 -12.42 1.21
CA ARG A 226 -15.94 -13.63 0.70
C ARG A 226 -14.60 -13.80 1.40
N THR A 227 -14.20 -15.05 1.61
CA THR A 227 -12.89 -15.44 2.13
C THR A 227 -12.31 -16.50 1.23
N ILE A 228 -11.06 -16.33 0.83
CA ILE A 228 -10.27 -17.33 0.13
C ILE A 228 -9.16 -17.76 1.07
N ASP A 229 -9.18 -19.04 1.43
CA ASP A 229 -8.17 -19.65 2.29
C ASP A 229 -6.91 -19.95 1.46
N LEU A 230 -5.78 -19.36 1.87
CA LEU A 230 -4.48 -19.55 1.23
C LEU A 230 -3.49 -20.27 2.17
N SER A 231 -4.00 -20.94 3.21
CA SER A 231 -3.19 -21.66 4.21
C SER A 231 -2.35 -22.78 3.61
N GLU A 232 -2.78 -23.37 2.48
CA GLU A 232 -2.02 -24.38 1.72
C GLU A 232 -0.62 -23.91 1.28
N TRP A 233 -0.42 -22.58 1.19
CA TRP A 233 0.85 -21.98 0.79
C TRP A 233 1.83 -21.78 1.97
N GLU A 234 1.37 -22.10 3.18
CA GLU A 234 2.10 -22.16 4.46
C GLU A 234 2.89 -20.89 4.84
N ALA A 235 2.64 -19.76 4.18
CA ALA A 235 3.31 -18.51 4.42
C ALA A 235 2.30 -17.35 4.53
N PRO A 236 2.59 -16.32 5.34
CA PRO A 236 1.82 -15.08 5.34
C PRO A 236 1.77 -14.43 3.97
N VAL A 237 0.70 -13.70 3.71
CA VAL A 237 0.61 -12.87 2.51
C VAL A 237 1.42 -11.60 2.70
N ARG A 238 2.30 -11.35 1.73
CA ARG A 238 3.23 -10.23 1.70
C ARG A 238 2.61 -8.99 1.07
N LYS A 239 2.00 -9.16 -0.10
CA LYS A 239 1.42 -8.10 -0.91
C LYS A 239 0.31 -8.67 -1.78
N ILE A 240 -0.76 -7.90 -1.93
CA ILE A 240 -1.76 -8.13 -2.97
C ILE A 240 -1.76 -6.96 -3.95
N SER A 241 -1.97 -7.25 -5.22
CA SER A 241 -2.16 -6.26 -6.27
C SER A 241 -3.31 -6.68 -7.16
N ILE A 242 -4.32 -5.83 -7.31
CA ILE A 242 -5.48 -6.09 -8.16
C ILE A 242 -5.30 -5.46 -9.53
N ASN A 243 -5.64 -6.22 -10.56
CA ASN A 243 -5.94 -5.68 -11.88
C ASN A 243 -7.46 -5.66 -12.05
N VAL A 244 -8.08 -4.48 -11.94
CA VAL A 244 -9.53 -4.34 -12.01
C VAL A 244 -10.06 -4.64 -13.41
N ALA A 245 -9.31 -4.30 -14.45
CA ALA A 245 -9.71 -4.51 -15.84
C ALA A 245 -9.80 -5.99 -16.21
N HIS A 246 -8.83 -6.79 -15.75
CA HIS A 246 -8.78 -8.24 -15.94
C HIS A 246 -9.41 -9.03 -14.80
N LYS A 247 -9.92 -8.35 -13.75
CA LYS A 247 -10.51 -8.93 -12.54
C LYS A 247 -9.65 -10.03 -11.94
N LYS A 248 -8.35 -9.77 -11.81
CA LYS A 248 -7.38 -10.71 -11.23
C LYS A 248 -6.69 -10.07 -10.04
N ILE A 249 -6.34 -10.88 -9.04
CA ILE A 249 -5.50 -10.46 -7.92
C ILE A 249 -4.23 -11.28 -7.93
N ALA A 250 -3.08 -10.61 -7.97
CA ALA A 250 -1.80 -11.20 -7.63
C ALA A 250 -1.65 -11.23 -6.11
N VAL A 251 -1.24 -12.37 -5.58
CA VAL A 251 -0.95 -12.59 -4.17
C VAL A 251 0.48 -13.11 -4.05
N LEU A 252 1.33 -12.34 -3.38
CA LEU A 252 2.69 -12.75 -3.03
C LEU A 252 2.75 -13.21 -1.58
N PHE A 253 3.63 -14.17 -1.30
CA PHE A 253 3.85 -14.73 0.03
C PHE A 253 5.25 -14.41 0.54
N GLU A 254 5.39 -14.39 1.86
CA GLU A 254 6.68 -14.13 2.50
C GLU A 254 7.68 -15.26 2.26
N LYS A 255 8.91 -14.90 1.84
CA LYS A 255 10.03 -15.85 1.63
C LYS A 255 9.65 -16.97 0.63
N LYS A 256 8.86 -16.64 -0.40
CA LYS A 256 8.45 -17.55 -1.49
C LYS A 256 8.73 -16.92 -2.85
N ASP A 257 9.10 -17.78 -3.80
CA ASP A 257 9.27 -17.52 -5.23
C ASP A 257 7.98 -17.72 -6.03
N LYS A 258 6.88 -18.06 -5.37
CA LYS A 258 5.57 -18.30 -5.99
C LYS A 258 4.62 -17.13 -5.77
N MET A 259 3.93 -16.77 -6.84
CA MET A 259 2.77 -15.89 -6.82
C MET A 259 1.51 -16.74 -7.06
N ILE A 260 0.41 -16.32 -6.44
CA ILE A 260 -0.92 -16.84 -6.77
C ILE A 260 -1.70 -15.78 -7.52
N VAL A 261 -2.33 -16.17 -8.62
CA VAL A 261 -3.28 -15.35 -9.35
C VAL A 261 -4.68 -15.86 -9.05
N VAL A 262 -5.48 -15.01 -8.44
CA VAL A 262 -6.89 -15.28 -8.14
C VAL A 262 -7.74 -14.64 -9.22
N ASP A 263 -8.52 -15.45 -9.92
CA ASP A 263 -9.53 -14.99 -10.88
C ASP A 263 -10.83 -14.67 -10.14
N LEU A 264 -11.30 -13.42 -10.27
CA LEU A 264 -12.49 -12.94 -9.57
C LEU A 264 -13.78 -13.16 -10.37
N GLU A 265 -13.71 -13.66 -11.61
CA GLU A 265 -14.90 -13.89 -12.44
C GLU A 265 -15.67 -15.15 -12.04
N THR A 266 -15.02 -16.11 -11.36
CA THR A 266 -15.62 -17.38 -10.97
C THR A 266 -16.02 -17.42 -9.50
N ASP A 267 -17.00 -18.28 -9.18
CA ASP A 267 -17.39 -18.62 -7.81
C ASP A 267 -17.48 -20.15 -7.65
N PRO A 268 -16.58 -20.82 -6.90
CA PRO A 268 -15.46 -20.23 -6.16
C PRO A 268 -14.41 -19.58 -7.08
N ALA A 269 -13.67 -18.61 -6.54
CA ALA A 269 -12.60 -17.95 -7.26
C ALA A 269 -11.52 -18.96 -7.67
N ALA A 270 -11.20 -19.03 -8.95
CA ALA A 270 -10.16 -19.94 -9.44
C ALA A 270 -8.79 -19.39 -9.06
N THR A 271 -7.90 -20.26 -8.57
CA THR A 271 -6.53 -19.91 -8.22
C THR A 271 -5.54 -20.58 -9.16
N GLN A 272 -4.56 -19.82 -9.63
CA GLN A 272 -3.47 -20.32 -10.46
C GLN A 272 -2.13 -19.97 -9.80
N SER A 273 -1.30 -20.99 -9.56
CA SER A 273 0.06 -20.79 -9.08
C SER A 273 1.02 -20.47 -10.22
N VAL A 274 1.83 -19.45 -10.01
CA VAL A 274 2.85 -18.98 -10.95
C VAL A 274 4.18 -18.91 -10.21
N THR A 275 5.11 -19.80 -10.55
CA THR A 275 6.49 -19.73 -10.05
C THR A 275 7.25 -18.65 -10.83
N ILE A 276 7.89 -17.73 -10.10
CA ILE A 276 8.71 -16.66 -10.67
C ILE A 276 10.10 -17.20 -10.95
N LEU A 277 10.51 -17.15 -12.21
CA LEU A 277 11.76 -17.76 -12.66
C LEU A 277 12.98 -16.96 -12.18
N ASN A 278 14.04 -17.67 -11.81
CA ASN A 278 15.33 -17.13 -11.36
C ASN A 278 15.28 -16.32 -10.06
N GLU A 279 14.25 -16.53 -9.24
CA GLU A 279 14.10 -15.83 -7.97
C GLU A 279 13.99 -16.81 -6.81
N SER A 280 14.50 -16.41 -5.65
CA SER A 280 14.32 -17.14 -4.38
C SER A 280 13.14 -16.60 -3.58
N GLU A 281 12.81 -15.32 -3.76
CA GLU A 281 11.68 -14.68 -3.11
C GLU A 281 11.17 -13.49 -3.93
N CYS A 282 9.87 -13.24 -3.83
CA CYS A 282 9.23 -12.07 -4.41
C CYS A 282 9.12 -10.96 -3.36
N LEU A 283 9.58 -9.76 -3.71
CA LEU A 283 9.69 -8.62 -2.80
C LEU A 283 8.51 -7.67 -2.85
N ASP A 284 7.89 -7.48 -4.01
CA ASP A 284 6.68 -6.65 -4.17
C ASP A 284 6.01 -6.93 -5.51
N VAL A 285 4.74 -6.53 -5.66
CA VAL A 285 3.99 -6.65 -6.92
C VAL A 285 3.12 -5.42 -7.15
N THR A 286 3.05 -4.98 -8.41
CA THR A 286 2.11 -3.96 -8.86
C THR A 286 1.40 -4.43 -10.12
N SER A 287 0.28 -3.80 -10.45
CA SER A 287 -0.43 -4.02 -11.70
C SER A 287 -0.41 -2.77 -12.56
N THR A 288 -0.30 -2.95 -13.87
CA THR A 288 -0.56 -1.87 -14.82
C THR A 288 -0.93 -2.45 -16.18
N GLY A 289 -1.83 -1.76 -16.91
CA GLY A 289 -2.33 -2.23 -18.20
C GLY A 289 -2.83 -3.67 -18.13
N HIS A 290 -2.22 -4.55 -18.93
CA HIS A 290 -2.52 -5.98 -19.01
C HIS A 290 -1.55 -6.85 -18.19
N TYR A 291 -0.80 -6.26 -17.26
CA TYR A 291 0.33 -6.91 -16.61
C TYR A 291 0.24 -6.92 -15.09
N PHE A 292 0.77 -7.99 -14.50
CA PHE A 292 1.41 -7.91 -13.18
C PHE A 292 2.91 -7.76 -13.36
N ILE A 293 3.52 -6.97 -12.49
CA ILE A 293 4.96 -6.77 -12.46
C ILE A 293 5.45 -7.13 -11.08
N VAL A 294 6.28 -8.16 -11.01
CA VAL A 294 6.83 -8.71 -9.78
C VAL A 294 8.28 -8.28 -9.65
N LEU A 295 8.63 -7.72 -8.50
CA LEU A 295 10.00 -7.42 -8.12
C LEU A 295 10.57 -8.61 -7.35
N GLY A 296 11.61 -9.24 -7.87
CA GLY A 296 12.42 -10.22 -7.15
C GLY A 296 13.66 -9.59 -6.51
N ARG A 297 14.58 -10.41 -6.01
CA ARG A 297 15.89 -9.96 -5.52
C ARG A 297 16.86 -9.61 -6.65
N SER A 298 16.75 -10.26 -7.80
CA SER A 298 17.69 -10.11 -8.92
C SER A 298 17.06 -9.73 -10.25
N THR A 299 15.74 -9.81 -10.34
CA THR A 299 15.00 -9.62 -11.59
C THR A 299 13.68 -8.91 -11.36
N ILE A 300 13.15 -8.39 -12.46
CA ILE A 300 11.79 -7.89 -12.58
C ILE A 300 11.08 -8.80 -13.57
N THR A 301 9.95 -9.38 -13.16
CA THR A 301 9.16 -10.28 -13.99
C THR A 301 7.85 -9.62 -14.37
N VAL A 302 7.60 -9.49 -15.68
CA VAL A 302 6.35 -9.00 -16.25
C VAL A 302 5.51 -10.22 -16.63
N ILE A 303 4.26 -10.26 -16.18
CA ILE A 303 3.33 -11.37 -16.41
C ILE A 303 2.12 -10.83 -17.15
N ASN A 304 1.90 -11.32 -18.36
CA ASN A 304 0.77 -10.95 -19.19
C ASN A 304 -0.50 -11.65 -18.69
N LEU A 305 -1.54 -10.88 -18.37
CA LEU A 305 -2.78 -11.41 -17.77
C LEU A 305 -3.71 -12.09 -18.77
N LEU A 306 -3.49 -11.89 -20.07
CA LEU A 306 -4.24 -12.55 -21.14
C LEU A 306 -3.65 -13.93 -21.45
N THR A 307 -2.32 -14.03 -21.55
CA THR A 307 -1.63 -15.25 -21.96
C THR A 307 -1.04 -16.04 -20.79
N MET A 308 -0.90 -15.41 -19.62
CA MET A 308 -0.16 -15.90 -18.45
C MET A 308 1.32 -16.20 -18.72
N LEU A 309 1.88 -15.67 -19.81
CA LEU A 309 3.31 -15.74 -20.11
C LEU A 309 4.10 -14.76 -19.24
N GLN A 310 5.35 -15.14 -18.97
CA GLN A 310 6.27 -14.37 -18.13
C GLN A 310 7.48 -13.92 -18.95
N ALA A 311 7.88 -12.66 -18.79
CA ALA A 311 9.12 -12.11 -19.30
C ALA A 311 9.95 -11.59 -18.11
N THR A 312 11.18 -12.09 -17.96
CA THR A 312 12.05 -11.75 -16.83
C THR A 312 13.23 -10.90 -17.29
N PHE A 313 13.44 -9.78 -16.62
CA PHE A 313 14.48 -8.80 -16.92
C PHE A 313 15.46 -8.69 -15.74
N PRO A 314 16.78 -8.77 -15.98
CA PRO A 314 17.76 -8.55 -14.91
C PRO A 314 17.75 -7.08 -14.47
N ILE A 315 17.98 -6.84 -13.19
CA ILE A 315 18.22 -5.50 -12.65
C ILE A 315 19.71 -5.15 -12.68
N ASP A 316 20.05 -3.86 -12.57
CA ASP A 316 21.43 -3.41 -12.48
C ASP A 316 22.12 -3.85 -11.17
N ASP A 317 23.45 -4.00 -11.22
CA ASP A 317 24.26 -4.54 -10.11
C ASP A 317 24.11 -3.75 -8.80
N GLU A 318 23.95 -2.42 -8.90
CA GLU A 318 23.78 -1.56 -7.74
C GLU A 318 22.43 -1.82 -7.05
N LEU A 319 21.34 -1.89 -7.82
CA LEU A 319 20.03 -2.23 -7.29
C LEU A 319 20.02 -3.66 -6.72
N ASN A 320 20.63 -4.63 -7.39
CA ASN A 320 20.75 -6.00 -6.91
C ASN A 320 21.48 -6.08 -5.55
N ALA A 321 22.60 -5.37 -5.40
CA ALA A 321 23.33 -5.31 -4.15
C ALA A 321 22.47 -4.76 -2.99
N VAL A 322 21.66 -3.71 -3.26
CA VAL A 322 20.78 -3.11 -2.25
C VAL A 322 19.60 -4.02 -1.90
N LEU A 323 18.96 -4.66 -2.89
CA LEU A 323 17.88 -5.63 -2.65
C LEU A 323 18.38 -6.83 -1.85
N SER A 324 19.56 -7.33 -2.18
CA SER A 324 20.21 -8.46 -1.49
C SER A 324 20.59 -8.12 -0.04
N ALA A 325 21.05 -6.89 0.23
CA ALA A 325 21.38 -6.43 1.58
C ALA A 325 20.16 -6.07 2.44
N THR A 326 18.99 -5.90 1.82
CA THR A 326 17.78 -5.47 2.51
C THR A 326 17.22 -6.61 3.37
N LYS A 327 17.16 -6.37 4.68
CA LYS A 327 16.43 -7.21 5.62
C LYS A 327 14.97 -6.83 5.65
N ASP A 328 14.10 -7.84 5.69
CA ASP A 328 12.67 -7.61 5.80
C ASP A 328 12.24 -7.28 7.23
N ALA A 329 11.20 -6.48 7.36
CA ALA A 329 10.66 -6.06 8.66
C ALA A 329 9.61 -7.03 9.22
N VAL A 330 9.26 -8.07 8.46
CA VAL A 330 8.08 -8.92 8.67
C VAL A 330 8.12 -9.73 9.96
N ASP A 331 9.31 -10.22 10.35
CA ASP A 331 9.45 -10.99 11.58
C ASP A 331 9.05 -10.17 12.84
N ASN A 332 8.97 -8.83 12.73
CA ASN A 332 8.50 -7.94 13.79
C ASN A 332 6.98 -7.68 13.79
N LEU A 333 6.24 -8.17 12.79
CA LEU A 333 4.80 -7.90 12.68
C LEU A 333 3.98 -8.84 13.57
N PHE A 334 4.43 -10.09 13.74
CA PHE A 334 3.79 -11.03 14.63
C PHE A 334 3.77 -10.52 16.07
N LYS A 335 2.67 -10.77 16.75
CA LYS A 335 2.50 -10.51 18.17
C LYS A 335 2.69 -11.83 18.93
N ASN A 336 3.43 -11.77 20.03
CA ASN A 336 3.34 -12.82 21.06
C ASN A 336 2.11 -12.52 21.93
N VAL A 337 0.89 -12.77 21.45
CA VAL A 337 -0.34 -12.43 22.20
C VAL A 337 -1.33 -13.60 22.20
N THR A 338 -1.87 -13.88 23.39
CA THR A 338 -2.80 -14.99 23.73
C THR A 338 -4.29 -14.59 23.70
N HIS A 339 -4.63 -13.40 23.22
CA HIS A 339 -5.98 -12.81 23.30
C HIS A 339 -6.60 -12.59 21.91
N ASN A 340 -7.87 -12.98 21.76
CA ASN A 340 -8.65 -12.84 20.53
C ASN A 340 -9.41 -11.50 20.51
N ASN A 341 -8.95 -10.56 19.66
CA ASN A 341 -9.43 -9.17 19.63
C ASN A 341 -10.87 -9.01 19.10
N GLN A 342 -11.37 -9.95 18.30
CA GLN A 342 -12.72 -9.90 17.73
C GLN A 342 -13.80 -10.05 18.83
N LEU A 343 -13.64 -11.03 19.71
CA LEU A 343 -14.54 -11.28 20.83
C LEU A 343 -14.61 -10.09 21.79
N GLU A 344 -13.47 -9.44 22.04
CA GLU A 344 -13.44 -8.23 22.88
C GLU A 344 -14.17 -7.05 22.24
N TYR A 345 -14.00 -6.83 20.94
CA TYR A 345 -14.72 -5.76 20.25
C TYR A 345 -16.22 -6.01 20.23
N GLU A 346 -16.66 -7.23 19.90
CA GLU A 346 -18.07 -7.61 19.91
C GLU A 346 -18.69 -7.40 21.29
N LYS A 347 -17.96 -7.77 22.36
CA LYS A 347 -18.37 -7.53 23.74
C LYS A 347 -18.51 -6.04 24.04
N ARG A 348 -17.52 -5.20 23.71
CA ARG A 348 -17.58 -3.74 23.92
C ARG A 348 -18.72 -3.09 23.12
N LYS A 349 -18.97 -3.57 21.90
CA LYS A 349 -20.07 -3.09 21.05
C LYS A 349 -21.43 -3.47 21.65
N ALA A 350 -21.59 -4.70 22.15
CA ALA A 350 -22.79 -5.15 22.83
C ALA A 350 -23.07 -4.34 24.10
N GLU A 351 -22.05 -4.15 24.95
CA GLU A 351 -22.13 -3.32 26.16
C GLU A 351 -22.56 -1.88 25.85
N LYS A 352 -22.00 -1.28 24.78
CA LYS A 352 -22.36 0.07 24.34
C LYS A 352 -23.80 0.15 23.84
N PHE A 353 -24.27 -0.87 23.13
CA PHE A 353 -25.66 -0.95 22.66
C PHE A 353 -26.64 -1.07 23.83
N GLU A 354 -26.30 -1.90 24.82
CA GLU A 354 -27.08 -2.08 26.04
C GLU A 354 -27.16 -0.78 26.87
N GLN A 355 -26.05 -0.04 26.99
CA GLN A 355 -26.04 1.26 27.66
C GLN A 355 -26.93 2.29 26.95
N ILE A 356 -26.93 2.32 25.62
CA ILE A 356 -27.81 3.20 24.83
C ILE A 356 -29.28 2.81 25.05
N GLU A 357 -29.59 1.52 25.07
CA GLU A 357 -30.94 1.02 25.29
C GLU A 357 -31.44 1.31 26.71
N GLN A 358 -30.60 1.12 27.73
CA GLN A 358 -30.89 1.49 29.11
C GLN A 358 -31.13 3.01 29.24
N LYS A 359 -30.34 3.83 28.55
CA LYS A 359 -30.53 5.29 28.52
C LYS A 359 -31.86 5.66 27.85
N ARG A 360 -32.23 5.01 26.75
CA ARG A 360 -33.55 5.19 26.08
C ARG A 360 -34.71 4.77 26.99
N ARG A 361 -34.61 3.64 27.69
CA ARG A 361 -35.64 3.18 28.65
C ARG A 361 -35.82 4.15 29.81
N ARG A 362 -34.73 4.74 30.34
CA ARG A 362 -34.80 5.77 31.38
C ARG A 362 -35.47 7.05 30.90
N LEU A 363 -35.21 7.47 29.66
CA LEU A 363 -35.87 8.63 29.05
C LEU A 363 -37.37 8.41 28.82
N ASN A 364 -37.77 7.24 28.32
CA ASN A 364 -39.19 6.92 28.13
C ASN A 364 -39.96 6.75 29.45
N ASN A 365 -39.30 6.30 30.52
CA ASN A 365 -39.92 6.21 31.85
C ASN A 365 -39.95 7.55 32.61
N GLN A 366 -39.39 8.62 32.04
CA GLN A 366 -39.42 9.98 32.60
C GLN A 366 -40.48 10.88 31.94
N GLU A 367 -41.25 10.39 30.97
CA GLU A 367 -42.44 11.11 30.51
C GLU A 367 -43.51 11.04 31.62
N PRO A 368 -43.92 12.19 32.20
CA PRO A 368 -44.96 12.19 33.21
C PRO A 368 -46.28 11.77 32.55
N SER A 369 -46.97 10.83 33.17
CA SER A 369 -48.38 10.54 32.89
C SER A 369 -49.21 11.78 33.18
N THR A 370 -49.37 12.65 32.18
CA THR A 370 -50.36 13.73 32.21
C THR A 370 -51.71 13.15 31.84
N SER A 371 -52.45 12.73 32.86
CA SER A 371 -53.92 12.80 32.92
C SER A 371 -54.38 12.54 34.34
#